data_AF-A0A8T8HS75-F1
#
_entry.id   AF-A0A8T8HS75-F1
#
_cell.length_a   1.000
_cell.length_b   1.000
_cell.length_c   1.000
_cell.angle_alpha   90.00
_cell.angle_beta   90.00
_cell.angle_gamma   90.00
#
_symmetry.space_group_name_H-M   'P 1'
#
loop_
_entity.id
_entity.type
_entity.pdbx_description
1 polymer ?
#
loop_
_entity_poly.entity_id
_entity_poly.type
_entity_poly.pdbx_seq_one_letter_code
_entity_poly.pdbx_strand_id
1 'polypeptide(L)'
;MTGIPEAFARFRSDLDAAVTRGRRAAAAADAVTAAQRARNREAAERAGSGRVEAARHEPTSGDVRRVATGFRERRGLPVDRLPSAEELLAPPESQKRTEGDANSAPPPPPSGSRAVAGPSGRLPPNRDDDEDFSQARILY
;
A
#
# COMPACT_ATOMS: atom_id res chain seq x y z
N MET A 1 26.75 -25.44 60.79
CA MET A 1 26.31 -26.06 59.52
C MET A 1 25.24 -25.18 58.87
N THR A 2 25.62 -24.10 58.18
CA THR A 2 24.67 -23.13 57.59
C THR A 2 24.76 -23.00 56.06
N GLY A 3 25.48 -23.90 55.38
CA GLY A 3 25.82 -23.69 53.95
C GLY A 3 24.71 -23.99 52.94
N ILE A 4 23.83 -24.95 53.20
CA ILE A 4 22.84 -25.40 52.19
C ILE A 4 21.69 -24.39 52.01
N PRO A 5 21.03 -23.88 53.06
CA PRO A 5 19.94 -22.92 52.91
C PRO A 5 20.41 -21.58 52.29
N GLU A 6 21.60 -21.12 52.65
CA GLU A 6 22.21 -19.91 52.11
C GLU A 6 22.54 -20.05 50.62
N ALA A 7 23.11 -21.20 50.21
CA ALA A 7 23.37 -21.50 48.80
C ALA A 7 22.07 -21.52 47.97
N PHE A 8 20.98 -22.09 48.50
CA PHE A 8 19.68 -22.06 47.82
C PHE A 8 19.09 -20.64 47.73
N ALA A 9 19.24 -19.82 48.77
CA ALA A 9 18.79 -18.43 48.73
C ALA A 9 19.55 -17.62 47.67
N ARG A 10 20.87 -17.79 47.59
CA ARG A 10 21.70 -17.15 46.56
C ARG A 10 21.33 -17.60 45.16
N PHE A 11 21.15 -18.91 44.95
CA PHE A 11 20.74 -19.45 43.65
C PHE A 11 19.40 -18.86 43.18
N ARG A 12 18.41 -18.77 44.07
CA ARG A 12 17.11 -18.16 43.74
C ARG A 12 17.25 -16.69 43.38
N SER A 13 18.04 -15.93 44.15
CA SER A 13 18.33 -14.53 43.86
C SER A 13 19.01 -14.36 42.50
N ASP A 14 19.99 -15.20 42.17
CA ASP A 14 20.71 -15.16 40.89
C ASP A 14 19.77 -15.51 39.73
N LEU A 15 18.88 -16.49 39.92
CA LEU A 15 17.86 -16.86 38.95
C LEU A 15 16.87 -15.72 38.71
N ASP A 16 16.36 -15.08 39.76
CA ASP A 16 15.44 -13.93 39.65
C ASP A 16 16.10 -12.75 38.93
N ALA A 17 17.38 -12.49 39.23
CA ALA A 17 18.17 -11.47 38.54
C ALA A 17 18.37 -11.81 37.05
N ALA A 18 18.64 -13.07 36.73
CA ALA A 18 18.79 -13.54 35.34
C ALA A 18 17.47 -13.43 34.56
N VAL A 19 16.35 -13.83 35.15
CA VAL A 19 15.01 -13.69 34.55
C VAL A 19 14.67 -12.23 34.32
N THR A 20 14.94 -11.36 35.30
CA THR A 20 14.72 -9.92 35.17
C THR A 20 15.54 -9.32 34.03
N ARG A 21 16.82 -9.72 33.91
CA ARG A 21 17.68 -9.30 32.80
C ARG A 21 17.14 -9.79 31.46
N GLY A 22 16.73 -11.07 31.37
CA GLY A 22 16.16 -11.65 30.17
C GLY A 22 14.90 -10.92 29.71
N ARG A 23 13.99 -10.59 30.64
CA ARG A 23 12.78 -9.81 30.34
C ARG A 23 13.10 -8.41 29.82
N ARG A 24 14.09 -7.73 30.41
CA ARG A 24 14.52 -6.41 29.92
C ARG A 24 15.13 -6.50 28.51
N ALA A 25 15.95 -7.52 28.25
CA ALA A 25 16.53 -7.73 26.93
C ALA A 25 15.45 -8.01 25.87
N ALA A 26 14.46 -8.84 26.19
CA ALA A 26 13.32 -9.09 25.32
C ALA A 26 12.53 -7.81 25.03
N ALA A 27 12.18 -7.04 26.07
CA ALA A 27 11.47 -5.77 25.91
C ALA A 27 12.25 -4.75 25.05
N ALA A 28 13.58 -4.69 25.20
CA ALA A 28 14.43 -3.84 24.37
C ALA A 28 14.42 -4.29 22.91
N ALA A 29 14.50 -5.59 22.64
CA ALA A 29 14.42 -6.14 21.28
C ALA A 29 13.05 -5.88 20.63
N ASP A 30 11.97 -6.01 21.40
CA ASP A 30 10.61 -5.71 20.96
C ASP A 30 10.47 -4.22 20.60
N ALA A 31 11.01 -3.33 21.43
CA ALA A 31 11.00 -1.89 21.16
C ALA A 31 11.76 -1.53 19.87
N VAL A 32 12.94 -2.12 19.65
CA VAL A 32 13.71 -1.94 18.40
C VAL A 32 12.93 -2.44 17.20
N THR A 33 12.31 -3.62 17.33
CA THR A 33 11.52 -4.22 16.25
C THR A 33 10.28 -3.37 15.93
N ALA A 34 9.59 -2.88 16.96
CA ALA A 34 8.43 -1.99 16.80
C ALA A 34 8.82 -0.67 16.12
N ALA A 35 9.92 -0.05 16.54
CA ALA A 35 10.44 1.17 15.91
C ALA A 35 10.78 0.94 14.44
N GLN A 36 11.41 -0.19 14.10
CA GLN A 36 11.71 -0.51 12.71
C GLN A 36 10.43 -0.73 11.88
N ARG A 37 9.42 -1.39 12.42
CA ARG A 37 8.12 -1.57 11.75
C ARG A 37 7.42 -0.24 11.49
N ALA A 38 7.48 0.70 12.46
CA ALA A 38 6.93 2.03 12.29
C ALA A 38 7.61 2.78 11.13
N ARG A 39 8.96 2.82 11.12
CA ARG A 39 9.73 3.42 10.02
C ARG A 39 9.42 2.79 8.66
N ASN A 40 9.30 1.46 8.61
CA ASN A 40 8.97 0.76 7.37
C ASN A 40 7.57 1.15 6.86
N ARG A 41 6.59 1.30 7.77
CA ARG A 41 5.23 1.73 7.43
C ARG A 41 5.23 3.15 6.89
N GLU A 42 5.90 4.09 7.58
CA GLU A 42 6.05 5.47 7.12
C GLU A 42 6.76 5.55 5.75
N ALA A 43 7.76 4.70 5.50
CA ALA A 43 8.41 4.61 4.20
C ALA A 43 7.46 4.08 3.11
N ALA A 44 6.65 3.07 3.42
CA ALA A 44 5.65 2.52 2.50
C ALA A 44 4.55 3.54 2.18
N GLU A 45 4.07 4.30 3.17
CA GLU A 45 3.09 5.37 2.97
C GLU A 45 3.65 6.51 2.10
N ARG A 46 4.91 6.90 2.31
CA ARG A 46 5.59 7.88 1.45
C ARG A 46 5.76 7.38 0.02
N ALA A 47 6.11 6.10 -0.15
CA ALA A 47 6.18 5.47 -1.47
C ALA A 47 4.82 5.42 -2.16
N GLY A 48 3.76 4.97 -1.47
CA GLY A 48 2.41 4.91 -2.03
C GLY A 48 1.83 6.29 -2.39
N SER A 49 2.22 7.34 -1.67
CA SER A 49 1.79 8.72 -1.96
C SER A 49 2.67 9.45 -3.00
N GLY A 50 3.68 8.79 -3.56
CA GLY A 50 4.62 9.40 -4.52
C GLY A 50 5.52 10.48 -3.92
N ARG A 51 5.59 10.59 -2.59
CA ARG A 51 6.37 11.61 -1.85
C ARG A 51 7.79 11.14 -1.53
N VAL A 52 8.41 10.39 -2.44
CA VAL A 52 9.76 9.87 -2.25
C VAL A 52 10.75 10.85 -2.88
N GLU A 53 11.60 11.45 -2.04
CA GLU A 53 12.71 12.23 -2.56
C GLU A 53 13.73 11.31 -3.22
N ALA A 54 13.79 11.37 -4.55
CA ALA A 54 14.76 10.71 -5.41
C ALA A 54 16.23 11.00 -5.04
N ALA A 55 16.47 12.10 -4.32
CA ALA A 55 17.74 12.82 -4.34
C ALA A 55 18.86 12.22 -3.49
N ARG A 56 18.67 11.09 -2.80
CA ARG A 56 19.69 10.60 -1.84
C ARG A 56 20.20 9.18 -2.06
N HIS A 57 19.50 8.33 -2.81
CA HIS A 57 19.87 6.91 -2.90
C HIS A 57 19.58 6.30 -4.28
N GLU A 58 20.55 5.57 -4.80
CA GLU A 58 20.38 4.72 -5.98
C GLU A 58 19.34 3.63 -5.69
N PRO A 59 18.41 3.35 -6.61
CA PRO A 59 17.45 2.28 -6.43
C PRO A 59 18.16 0.94 -6.23
N THR A 60 17.61 0.10 -5.34
CA THR A 60 18.11 -1.27 -5.15
C THR A 60 18.15 -2.01 -6.48
N SER A 61 19.25 -2.68 -6.80
CA SER A 61 19.43 -3.37 -8.08
C SER A 61 18.30 -4.39 -8.36
N GLY A 62 17.95 -4.57 -9.63
CA GLY A 62 16.85 -5.44 -10.06
C GLY A 62 17.01 -6.88 -9.57
N ASP A 63 18.23 -7.41 -9.54
CA ASP A 63 18.49 -8.79 -9.09
C ASP A 63 18.24 -8.97 -7.59
N VAL A 64 18.63 -7.99 -6.77
CA VAL A 64 18.34 -8.02 -5.33
C VAL A 64 16.83 -7.95 -5.09
N ARG A 65 16.11 -7.10 -5.85
CA ARG A 65 14.64 -7.03 -5.77
C ARG A 65 13.98 -8.35 -6.15
N ARG A 66 14.48 -9.01 -7.20
CA ARG A 66 14.00 -10.32 -7.67
C ARG A 66 14.20 -11.40 -6.60
N VAL A 67 15.41 -11.48 -6.04
CA VAL A 67 15.74 -12.44 -4.97
C VAL A 67 14.87 -12.20 -3.74
N ALA A 68 14.71 -10.95 -3.33
CA ALA A 68 13.85 -10.59 -2.20
C ALA A 68 12.38 -10.95 -2.44
N THR A 69 11.87 -10.73 -3.65
CA THR A 69 10.50 -11.09 -4.04
C THR A 69 10.31 -12.61 -4.00
N GLY A 70 11.19 -13.38 -4.64
CA GLY A 70 11.10 -14.84 -4.61
C GLY A 70 11.27 -15.42 -3.20
N PHE A 71 12.08 -14.80 -2.34
CA PHE A 71 12.16 -15.19 -0.93
C PHE A 71 10.82 -14.99 -0.20
N ARG A 72 10.16 -13.84 -0.40
CA ARG A 72 8.86 -13.54 0.22
C ARG A 72 7.78 -14.51 -0.24
N GLU A 73 7.70 -14.76 -1.55
CA GLU A 73 6.74 -15.68 -2.14
C GLU A 73 6.91 -17.10 -1.59
N ARG A 74 8.14 -17.63 -1.59
CA ARG A 74 8.44 -18.97 -1.06
C ARG A 74 8.15 -19.11 0.43
N ARG A 75 8.24 -18.01 1.19
CA ARG A 75 7.99 -18.01 2.65
C ARG A 75 6.56 -17.61 3.01
N GLY A 76 5.70 -17.33 2.04
CA GLY A 76 4.33 -16.87 2.30
C GLY A 76 4.31 -15.57 3.08
N LEU A 77 5.22 -14.64 2.77
CA LEU A 77 5.31 -13.31 3.40
C LEU A 77 4.63 -12.28 2.48
N PRO A 78 3.30 -12.06 2.59
CA PRO A 78 2.61 -11.06 1.80
C PRO A 78 3.13 -9.67 2.19
N VAL A 79 3.52 -8.90 1.18
CA VAL A 79 3.91 -7.49 1.34
C VAL A 79 3.13 -6.70 0.30
N ASP A 80 2.66 -5.52 0.69
CA ASP A 80 1.94 -4.63 -0.22
C ASP A 80 2.81 -4.29 -1.43
N ARG A 81 2.20 -4.29 -2.61
CA ARG A 81 2.87 -3.88 -3.84
C ARG A 81 2.95 -2.37 -3.86
N LEU A 82 4.16 -1.86 -3.68
CA LEU A 82 4.48 -0.44 -3.80
C LEU A 82 4.86 -0.10 -5.24
N PRO A 83 4.74 1.18 -5.64
CA PRO A 83 5.19 1.66 -6.93
C PRO A 83 6.66 1.30 -7.17
N SER A 84 7.02 1.05 -8.43
CA SER A 84 8.39 0.70 -8.77
C SER A 84 9.32 1.90 -8.52
N ALA A 85 10.61 1.63 -8.31
CA ALA A 85 11.57 2.71 -8.16
C ALA A 85 11.66 3.60 -9.42
N GLU A 86 11.42 3.03 -10.59
CA GLU A 86 11.37 3.78 -11.85
C GLU A 86 10.16 4.72 -11.87
N GLU A 87 8.98 4.28 -11.41
CA GLU A 87 7.77 5.12 -11.27
C GLU A 87 7.94 6.25 -10.25
N LEU A 88 8.68 6.01 -9.17
CA LEU A 88 8.92 6.99 -8.11
C LEU A 88 9.99 8.03 -8.47
N LEU A 89 10.96 7.65 -9.31
CA LEU A 89 12.06 8.51 -9.73
C LEU A 89 11.79 9.20 -11.08
N ALA A 90 10.72 8.82 -11.79
CA ALA A 90 10.36 9.40 -13.06
C ALA A 90 10.00 10.90 -12.91
N PRO A 91 10.45 11.78 -13.82
CA PRO A 91 10.08 13.20 -13.79
C PRO A 91 8.57 13.39 -13.82
N PRO A 92 8.02 14.44 -13.17
CA PRO A 92 6.58 14.66 -13.01
C PRO A 92 5.79 14.78 -14.32
N GLU A 93 6.45 14.99 -15.45
CA GLU A 93 5.87 14.98 -16.81
C GLU A 93 5.28 13.61 -17.22
N SER A 94 5.76 12.51 -16.63
CA SER A 94 5.29 11.15 -16.96
C SER A 94 4.10 10.69 -16.12
N GLN A 95 3.88 11.27 -14.93
CA GLN A 95 2.69 11.02 -14.10
C GLN A 95 1.44 11.71 -14.66
N LYS A 96 1.59 12.82 -15.38
CA LYS A 96 0.50 13.47 -16.12
C LYS A 96 -0.01 12.66 -17.31
N ARG A 97 0.74 11.69 -17.84
CA ARG A 97 0.30 10.90 -19.00
C ARG A 97 -0.68 9.79 -18.64
N THR A 98 -0.73 9.35 -17.39
CA THR A 98 -1.75 8.39 -16.93
C THR A 98 -3.06 9.05 -16.50
N GLU A 99 -3.07 10.36 -16.25
CA GLU A 99 -4.32 11.13 -16.04
C GLU A 99 -4.77 11.88 -17.31
N GLY A 100 -3.88 12.07 -18.28
CA GLY A 100 -4.12 12.84 -19.52
C GLY A 100 -4.68 12.05 -20.70
N ASP A 101 -4.91 10.74 -20.58
CA ASP A 101 -5.47 9.90 -21.65
C ASP A 101 -6.95 9.52 -21.42
N ALA A 102 -7.67 10.29 -20.61
CA ALA A 102 -9.12 10.20 -20.50
C ALA A 102 -9.86 10.65 -21.78
N ASN A 103 -9.16 11.30 -22.73
CA ASN A 103 -9.74 11.82 -23.98
C ASN A 103 -9.24 11.12 -25.26
N SER A 104 -8.39 10.08 -25.16
CA SER A 104 -7.89 9.34 -26.34
C SER A 104 -8.51 7.95 -26.49
N ALA A 105 -9.45 7.56 -25.61
CA ALA A 105 -10.19 6.33 -25.80
C ALA A 105 -11.10 6.47 -27.04
N PRO A 106 -11.03 5.57 -28.05
CA PRO A 106 -12.11 5.49 -29.03
C PRO A 106 -13.41 5.27 -28.25
N PRO A 107 -14.53 5.91 -28.65
CA PRO A 107 -15.76 5.90 -27.87
C PRO A 107 -16.10 4.45 -27.50
N PRO A 108 -16.41 4.16 -26.22
CA PRO A 108 -16.90 2.84 -25.87
C PRO A 108 -18.12 2.54 -26.76
N PRO A 109 -18.26 1.30 -27.28
CA PRO A 109 -19.48 0.94 -27.98
C PRO A 109 -20.65 1.34 -27.09
N PRO A 110 -21.69 2.00 -27.61
CA PRO A 110 -22.77 2.50 -26.77
C PRO A 110 -23.26 1.32 -25.95
N SER A 111 -23.08 1.42 -24.63
CA SER A 111 -23.74 0.55 -23.66
C SER A 111 -25.21 0.90 -23.73
N GLY A 112 -25.85 0.43 -24.80
CA GLY A 112 -27.26 0.51 -25.02
C GLY A 112 -27.89 -0.25 -23.87
N SER A 113 -28.44 0.49 -22.92
CA SER A 113 -29.49 0.01 -22.04
C SER A 113 -30.52 -0.65 -22.95
N ARG A 114 -30.46 -1.98 -23.03
CA ARG A 114 -31.40 -2.76 -23.84
C ARG A 114 -32.76 -2.49 -23.25
N ALA A 115 -33.56 -1.67 -23.93
CA ALA A 115 -34.95 -1.48 -23.61
C ALA A 115 -35.60 -2.86 -23.61
N VAL A 116 -35.91 -3.36 -22.41
CA VAL A 116 -36.68 -4.59 -22.26
C VAL A 116 -38.10 -4.23 -22.65
N ALA A 117 -38.59 -4.85 -23.72
CA ALA A 117 -39.97 -4.68 -24.14
C ALA A 117 -40.88 -5.03 -22.96
N GLY A 118 -41.84 -4.16 -22.66
CA GLY A 118 -42.93 -4.50 -21.75
C GLY A 118 -43.67 -5.76 -22.26
N PRO A 119 -44.59 -6.32 -21.46
CA PRO A 119 -45.23 -7.63 -21.72
C PRO A 119 -45.98 -7.74 -23.07
N SER A 120 -46.16 -6.64 -23.80
CA SER A 120 -46.74 -6.56 -25.15
C SER A 120 -45.72 -6.46 -26.29
N GLY A 121 -44.42 -6.61 -26.02
CA GLY A 121 -43.39 -6.79 -27.07
C GLY A 121 -43.08 -5.57 -27.94
N ARG A 122 -43.61 -4.39 -27.64
CA ARG A 122 -43.30 -3.15 -28.37
C ARG A 122 -42.34 -2.26 -27.58
N LEU A 123 -41.27 -1.83 -28.26
CA LEU A 123 -40.35 -0.81 -27.77
C LEU A 123 -41.05 0.56 -27.78
N PRO A 124 -40.86 1.41 -26.76
CA PRO A 124 -41.35 2.78 -26.80
C PRO A 124 -40.65 3.55 -27.93
N PRO A 125 -41.35 4.45 -28.66
CA PRO A 125 -40.71 5.30 -29.65
C PRO A 125 -39.66 6.20 -28.98
N ASN A 126 -38.51 6.37 -29.62
CA ASN A 126 -37.50 7.34 -29.23
C ASN A 126 -38.16 8.73 -29.19
N ARG A 127 -38.20 9.32 -28.00
CA ARG A 127 -38.43 10.74 -27.83
C ARG A 127 -37.04 11.37 -27.76
N ASP A 128 -36.67 12.04 -28.83
CA ASP A 128 -35.54 12.97 -28.84
C ASP A 128 -36.01 14.23 -28.08
N ASP A 129 -36.03 14.16 -26.74
CA ASP A 129 -36.07 15.36 -25.88
C ASP A 129 -34.61 15.73 -25.62
N ASP A 130 -34.01 16.38 -26.62
CA ASP A 130 -32.80 17.16 -26.45
C ASP A 130 -33.17 18.37 -25.58
N GLU A 131 -33.09 18.22 -24.25
CA GLU A 131 -33.01 19.37 -23.35
C GLU A 131 -31.69 20.09 -23.65
N ASP A 132 -31.81 21.03 -24.58
CA ASP A 132 -30.77 21.84 -25.16
C ASP A 132 -30.25 22.84 -24.12
N PHE A 133 -29.36 22.39 -23.22
CA PHE A 133 -28.61 23.23 -22.28
C PHE A 133 -27.50 24.03 -22.98
N SER A 134 -27.76 24.51 -24.19
CA SER A 134 -26.89 25.47 -24.84
C SER A 134 -26.94 26.80 -24.08
N GLN A 135 -25.76 27.29 -23.66
CA GLN A 135 -25.57 28.54 -22.90
C GLN A 135 -26.12 29.80 -23.60
N ALA A 136 -26.61 29.67 -24.85
CA ALA A 136 -27.12 30.76 -25.66
C ALA A 136 -28.47 31.34 -25.18
N ARG A 137 -29.17 30.71 -24.22
CA ARG A 137 -30.49 31.16 -23.74
C ARG A 137 -30.50 31.76 -22.32
N ILE A 138 -29.36 31.84 -21.63
CA ILE A 138 -29.26 32.49 -20.30
C ILE A 138 -29.12 34.02 -20.42
N LEU A 139 -28.83 34.53 -21.62
CA LEU A 139 -28.74 35.95 -21.92
C LEU A 139 -29.83 36.37 -22.91
N TYR A 140 -31.10 36.24 -22.51
CA TYR A 140 -32.19 37.13 -22.93
C TYR A 140 -33.38 37.03 -21.98
#